data_AF-A0A497QVW1-F1
#
_entry.id   AF-A0A497QVW1-F1
#
_cell.length_a   1.000
_cell.length_b   1.000
_cell.length_c   1.000
_cell.angle_alpha   90.00
_cell.angle_beta   90.00
_cell.angle_gamma   90.00
#
_symmetry.space_group_name_H-M   'P 1'
#
loop_
_entity.id
_entity.type
_entity.pdbx_description
1 polymer ?
#
loop_
_entity_poly.entity_id
_entity_poly.type
_entity_poly.pdbx_seq_one_letter_code
_entity_poly.pdbx_strand_id
1 'polypeptide(L)' 'MKKILIVDYIVGGGFVEEDLPLVRLAESYSILRSTIEQFAQLGFEIATLIDHRLMQHIRISPIHEFKTVS' A
#
# COMPACT_ATOMS: atom_id res chain seq x y z
N MET A 1 -9.95 -6.04 18.88
CA MET A 1 -9.61 -5.29 17.65
C MET A 1 -9.27 -6.31 16.57
N LYS A 2 -9.81 -6.19 15.35
CA LYS A 2 -9.56 -7.15 14.25
C LYS A 2 -8.38 -6.63 13.41
N LYS A 3 -7.44 -7.51 13.06
CA LYS A 3 -6.28 -7.18 12.23
C LYS A 3 -6.44 -7.74 10.83
N ILE A 4 -6.00 -7.01 9.81
CA ILE A 4 -6.00 -7.46 8.41
C ILE A 4 -4.72 -7.03 7.70
N LEU A 5 -4.18 -7.91 6.86
CA LEU A 5 -3.11 -7.60 5.92
C LEU A 5 -3.74 -7.41 4.54
N ILE A 6 -3.53 -6.25 3.94
CA ILE A 6 -4.03 -5.92 2.59
C ILE A 6 -2.81 -5.60 1.73
N VAL A 7 -2.60 -6.38 0.67
CA VAL A 7 -1.46 -6.21 -0.24
C VAL A 7 -1.99 -6.21 -1.67
N ASP A 8 -1.49 -5.27 -2.46
CA ASP A 8 -1.64 -5.26 -3.91
C ASP A 8 -0.31 -5.72 -4.53
N TYR A 9 -0.36 -6.58 -5.55
CA TYR A 9 0.84 -7.17 -6.14
C TYR A 9 1.77 -6.12 -6.76
N ILE A 10 1.21 -5.13 -7.47
CA ILE A 10 1.97 -4.12 -8.20
C ILE A 10 2.64 -3.18 -7.22
N VAL A 11 1.86 -2.57 -6.32
CA VAL A 11 2.42 -1.60 -5.37
C VAL A 11 3.06 -2.25 -4.15
N GLY A 12 2.93 -3.56 -3.98
CA GLY A 12 3.60 -4.35 -2.94
C GLY A 12 4.98 -4.87 -3.34
N GLY A 13 5.47 -4.55 -4.55
CA GLY A 13 6.82 -4.91 -5.00
C GLY A 13 6.91 -6.15 -5.90
N GLY A 14 5.79 -6.65 -6.44
CA GLY A 14 5.77 -7.79 -7.36
C GLY A 14 6.50 -7.57 -8.69
N PHE A 15 6.95 -6.34 -8.95
CA PHE A 15 7.70 -5.90 -10.13
C PHE A 15 8.90 -5.02 -9.71
N VAL A 16 9.52 -5.31 -8.56
CA VAL A 16 10.61 -4.46 -8.01
C VAL A 16 11.83 -4.37 -8.95
N GLU A 17 12.11 -5.44 -9.69
CA GLU A 17 13.21 -5.52 -10.66
C GLU A 17 12.84 -5.02 -12.07
N GLU A 18 11.60 -4.55 -12.25
CA GLU A 18 11.08 -4.12 -13.55
C GLU A 18 10.80 -2.61 -13.56
N ASP A 19 11.03 -1.99 -14.72
CA ASP A 19 10.73 -0.57 -14.93
C ASP A 19 9.23 -0.40 -15.25
N LEU A 20 8.44 -0.25 -14.19
CA LEU A 20 7.00 -0.07 -14.29
C LEU A 20 6.66 1.39 -14.63
N PRO A 21 5.79 1.63 -15.63
CA PRO A 21 5.27 2.96 -15.88
C PRO A 21 4.58 3.53 -14.64
N LEU A 22 4.89 4.79 -14.30
CA LEU A 22 4.30 5.48 -13.13
C LEU A 22 2.77 5.42 -13.11
N VAL A 23 2.12 5.44 -14.28
CA VAL A 23 0.66 5.34 -14.43
C VAL A 23 0.12 4.04 -13.82
N ARG A 24 0.81 2.91 -14.02
CA ARG A 24 0.40 1.60 -13.45
C ARG A 24 0.54 1.59 -11.94
N LEU A 25 1.61 2.17 -11.43
CA LEU A 25 1.82 2.30 -9.99
C LEU A 25 0.75 3.19 -9.35
N ALA A 26 0.38 4.31 -10.00
CA ALA A 26 -0.66 5.22 -9.50
C ALA A 26 -2.07 4.58 -9.52
N GLU A 27 -2.39 3.83 -10.58
CA GLU A 27 -3.64 3.09 -10.72
C GLU A 27 -3.79 2.06 -9.58
N SER A 28 -2.81 1.18 -9.40
CA SER A 28 -2.85 0.17 -8.33
C SER A 28 -2.79 0.78 -6.93
N TYR A 29 -2.04 1.88 -6.72
CA TYR A 29 -2.03 2.56 -5.42
C TYR A 29 -3.42 3.10 -5.06
N SER A 30 -4.16 3.62 -6.04
CA SER A 30 -5.52 4.15 -5.82
C SER A 30 -6.49 3.04 -5.39
N ILE A 31 -6.35 1.84 -5.97
CA ILE A 31 -7.13 0.66 -5.58
C ILE A 31 -6.79 0.25 -4.14
N LEU A 32 -5.51 0.04 -3.84
CA LEU A 32 -5.06 -0.34 -2.50
C LEU A 32 -5.55 0.65 -1.45
N ARG A 33 -5.39 1.95 -1.71
CA ARG A 33 -5.82 3.02 -0.81
C ARG A 33 -7.32 2.98 -0.54
N SER A 34 -8.14 2.86 -1.58
CA SER A 34 -9.61 2.77 -1.43
C SER A 34 -10.01 1.55 -0.59
N THR A 35 -9.34 0.41 -0.78
CA THR A 35 -9.58 -0.80 0.03
C THR A 35 -9.18 -0.57 1.49
N ILE A 36 -8.00 0.00 1.76
CA ILE A 36 -7.55 0.32 3.12
C ILE A 36 -8.55 1.25 3.82
N GLU A 37 -8.99 2.32 3.15
CA GLU A 37 -9.94 3.29 3.72
C GLU A 37 -11.29 2.62 4.09
N GLN A 38 -11.79 1.71 3.25
CA GLN A 38 -13.01 0.96 3.54
C GLN A 38 -12.87 0.04 4.75
N PHE A 39 -11.77 -0.72 4.86
CA PHE A 39 -11.56 -1.59 6.03
C PHE A 39 -11.27 -0.80 7.31
N ALA A 40 -10.67 0.39 7.20
CA ALA A 40 -10.44 1.26 8.35
C ALA A 40 -11.78 1.75 8.93
N GLN A 41 -12.73 2.13 8.07
CA GLN A 41 -14.08 2.52 8.47
C GLN A 41 -14.86 1.37 9.16
N LEU A 42 -14.51 0.11 8.86
CA LEU A 42 -15.06 -1.07 9.53
C LEU A 42 -14.38 -1.41 10.87
N GLY A 43 -13.41 -0.61 11.31
CA GLY A 43 -12.73 -0.77 12.60
C GLY A 43 -11.60 -1.81 12.59
N PHE A 44 -11.01 -2.09 11.42
CA PHE A 44 -9.82 -2.94 11.33
C PHE A 44 -8.53 -2.15 11.60
N GLU A 45 -7.59 -2.81 12.27
CA GLU A 45 -6.17 -2.43 12.26
C GLU A 45 -5.54 -3.04 11.01
N ILE A 46 -4.93 -2.21 10.17
CA ILE A 46 -4.50 -2.61 8.82
C ILE A 46 -2.98 -2.59 8.75
N ALA A 47 -2.42 -3.65 8.18
CA ALA A 47 -1.05 -3.70 7.68
C ALA A 47 -1.06 -3.77 6.15
N THR A 48 -0.04 -3.20 5.51
CA THR A 48 0.14 -3.25 4.05
C THR A 48 1.62 -3.26 3.68
N LEU A 49 1.93 -3.58 2.43
CA LEU A 49 3.27 -3.51 1.85
C LEU A 49 3.24 -2.47 0.72
N ILE A 50 4.24 -1.58 0.72
CA ILE A 50 4.40 -0.55 -0.30
C ILE A 50 5.82 -0.62 -0.84
N ASP A 51 5.93 -0.65 -2.17
CA ASP A 51 7.17 -0.55 -2.92
C ASP A 51 7.86 0.78 -2.57
N HIS A 52 9.13 0.71 -2.20
CA HIS A 52 9.94 1.84 -1.78
C HIS A 52 9.94 2.99 -2.83
N ARG A 53 9.81 2.68 -4.12
CA ARG A 53 9.74 3.66 -5.21
C ARG A 53 8.55 4.62 -5.07
N LEU A 54 7.48 4.16 -4.43
CA LEU A 54 6.28 4.95 -4.20
C LEU A 54 6.33 5.80 -2.93
N MET A 55 7.23 5.50 -1.99
CA MET A 55 7.29 6.21 -0.70
C MET A 55 7.55 7.71 -0.85
N GLN A 56 8.26 8.13 -1.89
CA GLN A 56 8.50 9.55 -2.19
C GLN A 56 7.29 10.25 -2.83
N HIS A 57 6.37 9.51 -3.42
CA HIS A 57 5.21 10.04 -4.15
C HIS A 57 3.92 9.99 -3.33
N ILE A 58 3.86 9.08 -2.36
CA ILE A 58 2.68 8.89 -1.53
C ILE A 58 2.85 9.65 -0.22
N ARG A 59 1.93 10.58 0.06
CA ARG A 59 1.70 11.05 1.43
C ARG A 59 0.86 10.02 2.15
N ILE A 60 1.52 9.09 2.82
CA ILE A 60 0.81 8.18 3.70
C ILE A 60 0.44 9.01 4.93
N SER A 61 -0.84 9.37 5.03
CA SER A 61 -1.38 9.90 6.28
C SER A 61 -1.02 8.92 7.39
N PRO A 62 -0.56 9.38 8.57
CA PRO A 62 -0.08 8.50 9.64
C PRO A 62 -1.27 7.73 10.23
N ILE A 63 -1.66 6.68 9.54
CA ILE A 63 -2.68 5.74 9.97
C ILE A 63 -2.01 4.37 9.82
N HIS A 64 -1.24 4.04 10.85
CA HIS A 64 -0.54 2.77 11.13
C HIS A 64 0.87 2.63 10.55
N GLU A 65 1.81 2.40 11.48
CA GLU A 65 3.26 2.33 11.27
C GLU A 65 3.67 1.29 10.22
N PHE A 66 4.59 1.71 9.36
CA PHE A 66 5.32 0.86 8.44
C PHE A 66 6.37 0.05 9.20
N LYS A 67 6.44 -1.26 8.96
CA LYS A 67 7.67 -2.03 9.15
C LYS A 67 8.20 -2.40 7.77
N THR A 68 9.25 -1.70 7.36
CA THR A 68 10.13 -2.16 6.28
C THR A 68 10.73 -3.50 6.69
N VAL A 69 10.62 -4.50 5.83
CA VAL A 69 11.37 -5.75 5.96
C VAL A 69 12.58 -5.60 5.05
N SER A 70 13.75 -5.45 5.67
CA SER A 70 15.07 -5.45 5.03
C SER A 70 15.50 -6.86 4.64
#